data_AF-A0A1M5YX22-F1
#
_entry.id   AF-A0A1M5YX22-F1
#
_cell.length_a   1.000
_cell.length_b   1.000
_cell.length_c   1.000
_cell.angle_alpha   90.00
_cell.angle_beta   90.00
_cell.angle_gamma   90.00
#
_symmetry.space_group_name_H-M   'P 1'
#
loop_
_entity.id
_entity.type
_entity.pdbx_description
1 polymer ?
#
loop_
_entity_poly.entity_id
_entity_poly.type
_entity_poly.pdbx_seq_one_letter_code
_entity_poly.pdbx_strand_id
1 'polypeptide(L)'
;MSLDQRSIILAQISAAVACNALAALRLAITEGTNAGLSKAEIQEIISLAKDIQQQPISHVTHLTDQVLREPKKKAHEHSAHCGCGGHHA
;
A
#
# COMPACT_ATOMS: atom_id res chain seq x y z
N MET A 1 -1.52 7.82 -17.36
CA MET A 1 -2.21 8.87 -16.58
C MET A 1 -1.16 9.59 -15.75
N SER A 2 -1.00 10.90 -15.89
CA SER A 2 -0.12 11.71 -15.04
C SER A 2 -0.92 12.24 -13.86
N LEU A 3 -0.34 12.18 -12.66
CA LEU A 3 -0.91 12.86 -11.50
C LEU A 3 -0.73 14.38 -11.66
N ASP A 4 -1.70 15.15 -11.17
CA ASP A 4 -1.56 16.59 -11.05
C ASP A 4 -0.61 16.94 -9.88
N GLN A 5 -0.03 18.13 -9.91
CA GLN A 5 0.98 18.55 -8.93
C GLN A 5 0.50 18.43 -7.49
N ARG A 6 -0.78 18.74 -7.25
CA ARG A 6 -1.36 18.65 -5.92
C ARG A 6 -1.36 17.21 -5.41
N SER A 7 -1.79 16.25 -6.24
CA SER A 7 -1.74 14.83 -5.88
C SER A 7 -0.32 14.33 -5.65
N ILE A 8 0.65 14.82 -6.42
CA ILE A 8 2.08 14.48 -6.23
C ILE A 8 2.56 14.92 -4.85
N ILE A 9 2.29 16.17 -4.47
CA ILE A 9 2.69 16.72 -3.18
C ILE A 9 2.04 15.95 -2.03
N LEU A 10 0.73 15.66 -2.13
CA LEU A 10 0.03 14.89 -1.11
C LEU A 10 0.62 13.48 -0.94
N ALA A 11 0.97 12.82 -2.04
CA ALA A 11 1.64 11.51 -2.01
C ALA A 11 3.04 11.60 -1.35
N GLN A 12 3.80 12.65 -1.63
CA GLN A 12 5.12 12.89 -1.02
C GLN A 12 5.01 13.12 0.49
N ILE A 13 4.03 13.91 0.94
CA ILE A 13 3.77 14.11 2.39
C ILE A 13 3.48 12.76 3.04
N SER A 14 2.55 11.98 2.49
CA SER A 14 2.17 10.66 3.03
C SER A 14 3.35 9.69 3.08
N ALA A 15 4.16 9.62 2.01
CA ALA A 15 5.35 8.77 1.96
C ALA A 15 6.40 9.21 3.00
N ALA A 16 6.63 10.51 3.15
CA ALA A 16 7.57 11.03 4.12
C ALA A 16 7.14 10.72 5.56
N VAL A 17 5.83 10.77 5.87
CA VAL A 17 5.27 10.34 7.16
C VAL A 17 5.49 8.84 7.37
N ALA A 18 5.10 8.00 6.41
CA ALA A 18 5.23 6.54 6.53
C ALA A 18 6.68 6.09 6.78
N CYS A 19 7.64 6.77 6.16
CA CYS A 19 9.07 6.50 6.29
C CYS A 19 9.75 7.24 7.46
N ASN A 20 9.04 8.04 8.26
CA ASN A 20 9.62 8.91 9.28
C ASN A 20 10.74 9.84 8.75
N ALA A 21 10.64 10.25 7.49
CA ALA A 21 11.66 11.05 6.80
C ALA A 21 11.45 12.55 7.06
N LEU A 22 11.81 13.03 8.25
CA LEU A 22 11.48 14.39 8.73
C LEU A 22 11.97 15.52 7.80
N ALA A 23 13.16 15.38 7.22
CA ALA A 23 13.69 16.38 6.29
C ALA A 23 12.85 16.46 5.01
N ALA A 24 12.46 15.30 4.45
CA ALA A 24 11.60 15.23 3.27
C ALA A 24 10.18 15.73 3.59
N LEU A 25 9.65 15.40 4.77
CA LEU A 25 8.35 15.87 5.22
C LEU A 25 8.30 17.40 5.31
N ARG A 26 9.36 18.03 5.86
CA ARG A 26 9.46 19.48 5.92
C ARG A 26 9.43 20.12 4.53
N LEU A 27 10.17 19.56 3.58
CA LEU A 27 10.21 20.06 2.20
C LEU A 27 8.85 19.92 1.52
N ALA A 28 8.23 18.74 1.62
CA ALA A 28 6.93 18.47 1.00
C ALA A 28 5.80 19.33 1.57
N ILE A 29 5.78 19.58 2.89
CA ILE A 29 4.83 20.52 3.53
C ILE A 29 5.04 21.94 3.00
N THR A 30 6.30 22.38 2.90
CA THR A 30 6.62 23.73 2.39
C THR A 30 6.16 23.89 0.95
N GLU A 31 6.46 22.91 0.11
CA GLU A 31 6.00 22.86 -1.29
C GLU A 31 4.47 22.89 -1.36
N GLY A 32 3.79 22.11 -0.51
CA GLY A 32 2.33 22.10 -0.46
C GLY A 32 1.72 23.44 -0.09
N THR A 33 2.27 24.12 0.92
CA THR A 33 1.80 25.46 1.29
C THR A 33 2.01 26.47 0.16
N ASN A 34 3.13 26.38 -0.56
CA ASN A 34 3.41 27.24 -1.72
C ASN A 34 2.46 26.95 -2.90
N ALA A 35 2.02 25.71 -3.04
CA ALA A 35 1.02 25.28 -4.02
C ALA A 35 -0.43 25.57 -3.59
N GLY A 36 -0.64 26.24 -2.46
CA GLY A 36 -1.96 26.66 -2.00
C GLY A 36 -2.74 25.58 -1.21
N LEU A 37 -2.10 24.51 -0.76
CA LEU A 37 -2.72 23.59 0.20
C LEU A 37 -2.93 24.32 1.54
N SER A 38 -4.13 24.18 2.09
CA SER A 38 -4.44 24.70 3.42
C SER A 38 -3.75 23.87 4.51
N LYS A 39 -3.54 24.48 5.66
CA LYS A 39 -2.99 23.78 6.83
C LYS A 39 -3.87 22.61 7.27
N ALA A 40 -5.20 22.75 7.15
CA ALA A 40 -6.16 21.71 7.52
C ALA A 40 -5.99 20.47 6.63
N GLU A 41 -5.86 20.66 5.31
CA GLU A 41 -5.64 19.56 4.37
C GLU A 41 -4.31 18.84 4.63
N ILE A 42 -3.24 19.59 4.92
CA ILE A 42 -1.93 18.99 5.26
C ILE A 42 -2.04 18.17 6.56
N GLN A 43 -2.72 18.70 7.58
CA GLN A 43 -2.92 18.01 8.86
C GLN A 43 -3.75 16.74 8.70
N GLU A 44 -4.82 16.80 7.92
CA GLU A 44 -5.68 15.65 7.62
C GLU A 44 -4.87 14.52 6.96
N ILE A 45 -4.05 14.85 5.95
CA ILE A 45 -3.23 13.88 5.24
C ILE A 45 -2.16 13.26 6.15
N ILE A 46 -1.53 14.07 7.01
CA ILE A 46 -0.57 13.55 8.01
C ILE A 46 -1.28 12.62 9.00
N SER A 47 -2.49 12.98 9.45
CA SER A 47 -3.27 12.13 10.36
C SER A 47 -3.59 10.79 9.71
N LEU A 48 -4.12 10.82 8.48
CA LEU A 48 -4.44 9.62 7.71
C LEU A 48 -3.20 8.73 7.50
N ALA A 49 -2.06 9.32 7.12
CA ALA A 49 -0.83 8.59 6.93
C ALA A 49 -0.34 7.92 8.23
N LYS A 50 -0.49 8.59 9.38
CA LYS A 50 -0.19 8.00 10.69
C LYS A 50 -1.15 6.85 11.03
N ASP A 51 -2.44 7.02 10.77
CA ASP A 51 -3.44 5.97 11.03
C ASP A 51 -3.14 4.71 10.21
N ILE A 52 -2.74 4.88 8.93
CA ILE A 52 -2.27 3.78 8.07
C ILE A 52 -0.99 3.15 8.64
N GLN A 53 -0.03 3.95 9.11
CA GLN A 53 1.22 3.45 9.69
C GLN A 53 0.99 2.59 10.94
N GLN A 54 -0.09 2.83 11.70
CA GLN A 54 -0.47 2.02 12.86
C GLN A 54 -1.21 0.73 12.49
N GLN A 55 -1.57 0.52 11.23
CA GLN A 55 -2.23 -0.72 10.83
C GLN A 55 -1.25 -1.91 10.83
N PRO A 56 -1.72 -3.13 11.15
CA PRO A 56 -0.87 -4.31 11.12
C PRO A 56 -0.28 -4.57 9.73
N ILE A 57 1.06 -4.65 9.66
CA ILE A 57 1.78 -4.98 8.41
C ILE A 57 1.32 -6.34 7.84
N SER A 58 0.87 -7.27 8.69
CA SER A 58 0.38 -8.59 8.28
C SER A 58 -0.76 -8.54 7.27
N HIS A 59 -1.65 -7.55 7.34
CA HIS A 59 -2.73 -7.39 6.37
C HIS A 59 -2.19 -7.03 4.99
N VAL A 60 -1.23 -6.11 4.93
CA VAL A 60 -0.58 -5.69 3.68
C VAL A 60 0.24 -6.83 3.10
N THR A 61 1.01 -7.54 3.93
CA THR A 61 1.79 -8.71 3.50
C THR A 61 0.89 -9.79 2.93
N HIS A 62 -0.19 -10.16 3.62
CA HIS A 62 -1.09 -11.21 3.17
C HIS A 62 -1.75 -10.89 1.82
N LEU A 63 -2.25 -9.66 1.66
CA LEU A 63 -2.84 -9.22 0.40
C LEU A 63 -1.80 -9.19 -0.73
N THR A 64 -0.60 -8.69 -0.44
CA THR A 64 0.50 -8.64 -1.42
C THR A 64 0.84 -10.06 -1.89
N ASP A 65 0.99 -11.01 -0.97
CA ASP A 65 1.25 -12.40 -1.29
C ASP A 65 0.11 -13.02 -2.11
N GLN A 66 -1.14 -12.69 -1.81
CA GLN A 66 -2.30 -13.20 -2.53
C GLN A 66 -2.35 -12.67 -3.97
N VAL A 67 -2.11 -11.37 -4.17
CA VAL A 67 -2.20 -10.70 -5.48
C VAL A 67 -1.02 -11.07 -6.38
N LEU A 68 0.18 -11.16 -5.81
CA LEU A 68 1.40 -11.51 -6.54
C LEU A 68 1.63 -13.03 -6.67
N ARG A 69 0.75 -13.86 -6.10
CA ARG A 69 0.84 -15.31 -6.21
C ARG A 69 0.75 -15.72 -7.68
N GLU A 70 1.74 -16.48 -8.14
CA GLU A 70 1.65 -17.15 -9.44
C GLU A 70 0.42 -18.08 -9.48
N PRO A 71 -0.35 -18.10 -10.58
CA PRO A 71 -1.48 -19.00 -10.70
C PRO A 71 -1.01 -20.43 -10.45
N LYS A 72 -1.65 -21.11 -9.47
CA LYS A 72 -1.35 -22.51 -9.18
C LYS A 72 -1.45 -23.31 -10.48
N LYS A 73 -0.46 -24.19 -10.71
CA LYS A 73 -0.34 -25.10 -11.86
C LYS A 73 -1.71 -25.57 -12.35
N LYS A 74 -1.84 -25.68 -13.68
CA LYS A 74 -3.04 -26.17 -14.39
C LYS A 74 -3.75 -27.24 -13.57
N ALA A 75 -5.07 -27.10 -13.46
CA ALA A 75 -5.93 -28.10 -12.85
C ALA A 75 -5.47 -29.48 -13.31
N HIS A 76 -5.08 -30.32 -12.35
CA HIS A 76 -4.72 -31.69 -12.64
C HIS A 76 -5.91 -32.33 -13.38
N GLU A 77 -5.67 -32.82 -14.60
CA GLU A 77 -6.66 -33.66 -15.28
C GLU A 77 -6.79 -34.95 -14.48
N HIS A 78 -7.94 -35.16 -13.85
CA HIS A 78 -8.25 -36.40 -13.17
C HIS A 78 -8.36 -37.52 -14.20
N SER A 79 -7.26 -38.26 -14.39
CA SER A 79 -7.30 -39.59 -14.99
C SER A 79 -7.69 -40.62 -13.94
N ALA A 80 -8.20 -41.77 -14.38
CA ALA A 80 -8.57 -42.90 -13.52
C ALA A 80 -7.38 -43.49 -12.71
N HIS A 81 -6.17 -42.95 -12.90
CA HIS A 81 -4.96 -43.32 -12.18
C HIS A 81 -4.37 -42.20 -11.32
N CYS A 82 -5.07 -41.07 -11.13
CA CYS A 82 -4.62 -40.15 -10.09
C CYS A 82 -4.89 -40.74 -8.71
N GLY A 83 -3.83 -41.02 -7.95
CA GLY A 83 -3.87 -41.35 -6.52
C GLY A 83 -4.33 -40.19 -5.62
N CYS A 84 -5.22 -39.33 -6.11
CA CYS A 84 -5.75 -38.14 -5.46
C CYS A 84 -6.81 -38.45 -4.38
N GLY A 85 -6.86 -39.67 -3.82
CA GLY A 85 -7.90 -40.09 -2.88
C GLY A 85 -7.36 -41.05 -1.83
N GLY A 86 -7.10 -40.55 -0.62
CA GLY A 86 -6.67 -41.37 0.50
C GLY A 86 -6.25 -40.58 1.75
N HIS A 87 -7.06 -39.62 2.21
CA HIS A 87 -6.92 -39.07 3.57
C HIS A 87 -8.24 -39.19 4.34
N HIS A 88 -8.57 -40.43 4.68
CA HIS A 88 -9.34 -40.75 5.87
C HIS A 88 -8.56 -41.84 6.63
N ALA A 89 -7.70 -41.38 7.55
CA ALA A 89 -7.28 -42.07 8.76
C ALA A 89 -6.57 -41.06 9.65
#